data_AF-A0A658XWA3-F1
#
_entry.id   AF-A0A658XWA3-F1
#
_cell.length_a   1.000
_cell.length_b   1.000
_cell.length_c   1.000
_cell.angle_alpha   90.00
_cell.angle_beta   90.00
_cell.angle_gamma   90.00
#
_symmetry.space_group_name_H-M   'P 1'
#
loop_
_entity.id
_entity.type
_entity.pdbx_description
1 polymer ?
#
loop_
_entity_poly.entity_id
_entity_poly.type
_entity_poly.pdbx_seq_one_letter_code
_entity_poly.pdbx_strand_id
1 'polypeptide(L)'
;MNKIFKVIWNPATGNYTVTSETAKSRGKKSGRSKLLISALVAGGMLSSFGALANAGNDNGQGVDYGSGSAGDGWVAIGKGAKANTFMNTSGSSTAVGYDAIAEGQYSSAIGSKTHAIGGASMAFGVSAISEGDRSIALGASSYSLGQYSMALGRYSKALGKLSIAMGDSSKAEGANAIALGRSSVASGTDSLAFGRQSLASAANAIAIGAETEAAENATAIGNNAKAKGTNSMAMGFGSLADKVNTIALGNGSQALADNAIAIGQGNKADGVDAIALGNGSQSRGLNTIALGTASNATGDKSLALGSNSSANGINSVALGADSIADLDNTVSVGNSSLKRKIVNVKNGAIKSDSYDAINGSQLYAISDSVAKKAWRRGCSRC
;
A
#
# COMPACT_ATOMS: atom_id res chain seq x y z
N MET A 1 -45.67 -37.52 49.41
CA MET A 1 -44.80 -36.59 48.65
C MET A 1 -45.55 -36.19 47.39
N ASN A 2 -46.16 -34.99 47.35
CA ASN A 2 -46.93 -34.54 46.19
C ASN A 2 -46.00 -33.90 45.16
N LYS A 3 -46.06 -34.42 43.93
CA LYS A 3 -45.24 -34.02 42.79
C LYS A 3 -45.95 -32.91 42.00
N ILE A 4 -45.24 -31.83 41.67
CA ILE A 4 -45.69 -30.66 40.89
C ILE A 4 -44.91 -30.68 39.57
N PHE A 5 -45.57 -30.50 38.41
CA PHE A 5 -44.96 -30.82 37.10
C PHE A 5 -45.04 -29.75 36.00
N LYS A 6 -45.46 -28.51 36.26
CA LYS A 6 -45.47 -27.49 35.19
C LYS A 6 -44.32 -26.50 35.32
N VAL A 7 -43.36 -26.67 34.41
CA VAL A 7 -42.18 -25.82 34.24
C VAL A 7 -42.48 -24.82 33.12
N ILE A 8 -42.36 -23.52 33.42
CA ILE A 8 -42.62 -22.44 32.46
C ILE A 8 -41.31 -21.67 32.24
N TRP A 9 -40.95 -21.45 30.98
CA TRP A 9 -39.80 -20.64 30.60
C TRP A 9 -40.12 -19.15 30.79
N ASN A 10 -39.29 -18.42 31.54
CA ASN A 10 -39.41 -16.97 31.67
C ASN A 10 -38.35 -16.25 30.81
N PRO A 11 -38.75 -15.64 29.67
CA PRO A 11 -37.83 -14.98 28.76
C PRO A 11 -37.25 -13.67 29.33
N ALA A 12 -37.81 -13.09 30.39
CA ALA A 12 -37.28 -11.89 31.02
C ALA A 12 -36.10 -12.17 31.98
N THR A 13 -35.99 -13.39 32.50
CA THR A 13 -34.95 -13.77 33.48
C THR A 13 -34.05 -14.90 33.00
N GLY A 14 -34.32 -15.51 31.84
CA GLY A 14 -33.49 -16.56 31.24
C GLY A 14 -33.56 -17.93 31.93
N ASN A 15 -34.57 -18.17 32.77
CA ASN A 15 -34.62 -19.32 33.66
C ASN A 15 -35.98 -20.03 33.59
N TYR A 16 -35.99 -21.35 33.88
CA TYR A 16 -37.22 -22.13 34.06
C TYR A 16 -37.76 -22.01 35.49
N THR A 17 -39.04 -21.67 35.64
CA THR A 17 -39.70 -21.50 36.94
C THR A 17 -40.78 -22.55 37.15
N VAL A 18 -40.87 -23.12 38.36
CA VAL A 18 -41.87 -24.14 38.72
C VAL A 18 -43.00 -23.49 39.54
N THR A 19 -44.25 -23.66 39.10
CA THR A 19 -45.43 -23.08 39.77
C THR A 19 -46.34 -24.16 40.35
N SER A 20 -46.78 -23.98 41.59
CA SER A 20 -47.77 -24.84 42.26
C SER A 20 -49.21 -24.41 41.92
N GLU A 21 -50.10 -25.36 41.70
CA GLU A 21 -51.49 -25.19 41.21
C GLU A 21 -52.42 -24.37 42.15
N THR A 22 -52.02 -24.03 43.37
CA THR A 22 -52.93 -23.47 44.39
C THR A 22 -52.90 -21.94 44.58
N ALA A 23 -52.24 -21.16 43.73
CA ALA A 23 -52.21 -19.69 43.90
C ALA A 23 -53.46 -18.99 43.31
N LYS A 24 -54.39 -18.55 44.17
CA LYS A 24 -55.60 -17.78 43.80
C LYS A 24 -55.34 -16.26 43.68
N SER A 25 -55.85 -15.68 42.59
CA SER A 25 -55.88 -14.23 42.28
C SER A 25 -56.90 -13.48 43.14
N ARG A 26 -56.59 -12.24 43.55
CA ARG A 26 -57.43 -11.39 44.40
C ARG A 26 -57.84 -10.11 43.64
N GLY A 27 -59.13 -9.98 43.32
CA GLY A 27 -59.71 -8.83 42.61
C GLY A 27 -60.75 -8.03 43.42
N LYS A 28 -60.68 -6.70 43.22
CA LYS A 28 -61.66 -5.57 43.30
C LYS A 28 -62.64 -5.41 44.49
N LYS A 29 -62.78 -4.14 44.92
CA LYS A 29 -64.03 -3.58 45.46
C LYS A 29 -64.46 -2.31 44.71
N SER A 30 -65.77 -2.18 44.52
CA SER A 30 -66.48 -1.16 43.75
C SER A 30 -67.10 -0.07 44.63
N GLY A 31 -67.35 1.11 44.06
CA GLY A 31 -68.35 2.08 44.54
C GLY A 31 -68.93 2.90 43.37
N ARG A 32 -70.23 2.73 43.09
CA ARG A 32 -71.11 3.61 42.27
C ARG A 32 -71.29 4.95 43.03
N SER A 33 -71.59 6.12 42.45
CA SER A 33 -72.64 6.41 41.47
C SER A 33 -72.67 7.90 41.04
N LYS A 34 -73.16 8.14 39.81
CA LYS A 34 -73.82 9.34 39.24
C LYS A 34 -72.97 10.58 38.88
N LEU A 35 -72.85 10.85 37.58
CA LEU A 35 -73.60 11.95 36.92
C LEU A 35 -73.55 11.81 35.40
N LEU A 36 -74.65 12.24 34.78
CA LEU A 36 -75.02 12.11 33.37
C LEU A 36 -74.20 13.03 32.45
N ILE A 37 -73.96 12.51 31.23
CA ILE A 37 -74.11 13.18 29.92
C ILE A 37 -73.74 14.67 29.86
N SER A 38 -72.60 14.99 29.23
CA SER A 38 -72.51 15.98 28.13
C SER A 38 -71.05 16.26 27.72
N ALA A 39 -70.88 16.57 26.44
CA ALA A 39 -69.73 17.21 25.81
C ALA A 39 -68.43 16.38 25.67
N LEU A 40 -68.42 15.51 24.66
CA LEU A 40 -67.24 15.30 23.82
C LEU A 40 -66.94 16.63 23.11
N VAL A 41 -65.95 17.39 23.56
CA VAL A 41 -65.03 18.24 22.77
C VAL A 41 -64.01 18.87 23.73
N ALA A 42 -62.75 18.75 23.36
CA ALA A 42 -61.57 19.48 23.84
C ALA A 42 -60.95 19.12 25.21
N GLY A 43 -59.75 18.52 25.16
CA GLY A 43 -58.68 18.74 26.14
C GLY A 43 -58.29 17.55 27.03
N GLY A 44 -57.02 17.12 26.92
CA GLY A 44 -56.34 16.24 27.89
C GLY A 44 -56.11 14.82 27.36
N MET A 45 -55.01 14.56 26.64
CA MET A 45 -53.76 14.02 27.22
C MET A 45 -53.98 12.94 28.29
N LEU A 46 -53.52 11.72 28.00
CA LEU A 46 -52.56 10.94 28.81
C LEU A 46 -52.72 9.43 28.56
N SER A 47 -51.86 8.88 27.70
CA SER A 47 -51.10 7.65 27.94
C SER A 47 -50.32 7.27 26.67
N SER A 48 -49.36 8.11 26.28
CA SER A 48 -48.32 7.68 25.36
C SER A 48 -47.37 6.75 26.11
N PHE A 49 -47.32 5.48 25.69
CA PHE A 49 -46.19 4.61 25.99
C PHE A 49 -44.90 5.34 25.61
N GLY A 50 -43.95 5.39 26.55
CA GLY A 50 -42.87 6.36 26.61
C GLY A 50 -42.03 6.46 25.33
N ALA A 51 -42.21 7.57 24.61
CA ALA A 51 -41.09 8.20 23.92
C ALA A 51 -40.27 8.93 25.01
N LEU A 52 -39.09 8.41 25.36
CA LEU A 52 -38.12 9.04 26.27
C LEU A 52 -37.46 10.29 25.64
N ALA A 53 -38.20 11.11 24.89
CA ALA A 53 -37.77 12.44 24.49
C ALA A 53 -38.09 13.38 25.65
N ASN A 54 -37.12 13.62 26.53
CA ASN A 54 -37.26 14.64 27.56
C ASN A 54 -37.34 16.01 26.86
N ALA A 55 -38.56 16.54 26.69
CA ALA A 55 -38.82 17.85 26.10
C ALA A 55 -38.03 18.92 26.87
N GLY A 56 -36.89 19.34 26.32
CA GLY A 56 -35.95 20.27 26.97
C GLY A 56 -34.47 19.92 26.82
N ASN A 57 -34.11 18.67 26.49
CA ASN A 57 -32.71 18.32 26.16
C ASN A 57 -32.35 18.57 24.70
N ASP A 58 -33.33 18.84 23.84
CA ASP A 58 -33.10 19.33 22.49
C ASP A 58 -33.14 20.86 22.52
N ASN A 59 -31.95 21.46 22.58
CA ASN A 59 -31.78 22.91 22.58
C ASN A 59 -30.88 23.33 21.41
N GLY A 60 -31.00 22.62 20.29
CA GLY A 60 -30.28 22.97 19.06
C GLY A 60 -30.54 24.42 18.64
N GLN A 61 -29.50 25.08 18.15
CA GLN A 61 -29.56 26.50 17.78
C GLN A 61 -29.00 26.75 16.39
N GLY A 62 -29.65 27.67 15.67
CA GLY A 62 -29.02 28.36 14.56
C GLY A 62 -28.03 29.39 15.09
N VAL A 63 -26.82 29.41 14.55
CA VAL A 63 -25.80 30.41 14.86
C VAL A 63 -25.35 31.09 13.56
N ASP A 64 -25.32 32.42 13.56
CA ASP A 64 -24.67 33.17 12.48
C ASP A 64 -23.17 33.27 12.77
N TYR A 65 -22.36 32.69 11.90
CA TYR A 65 -20.91 32.73 11.98
C TYR A 65 -20.31 33.91 11.18
N GLY A 66 -21.10 34.97 10.98
CA GLY A 66 -20.69 36.17 10.23
C GLY A 66 -20.77 35.99 8.72
N SER A 67 -21.54 35.01 8.26
CA SER A 67 -21.61 34.59 6.85
C SER A 67 -22.59 35.41 5.99
N GLY A 68 -23.37 36.32 6.60
CA GLY A 68 -24.43 37.08 5.93
C GLY A 68 -25.66 36.22 5.59
N SER A 69 -26.82 36.83 5.34
CA SER A 69 -28.07 36.13 4.98
C SER A 69 -28.49 35.00 5.94
N ALA A 70 -28.85 35.36 7.17
CA ALA A 70 -29.46 34.42 8.12
C ALA A 70 -30.87 34.02 7.66
N GLY A 71 -31.11 32.73 7.48
CA GLY A 71 -32.41 32.12 7.20
C GLY A 71 -32.85 31.14 8.29
N ASP A 72 -34.00 30.50 8.10
CA ASP A 72 -34.69 29.67 9.09
C ASP A 72 -34.68 28.16 8.81
N GLY A 73 -34.28 27.70 7.61
CA GLY A 73 -34.29 26.27 7.28
C GLY A 73 -33.02 25.49 7.64
N TRP A 74 -32.24 25.93 8.64
CA TRP A 74 -31.18 25.13 9.24
C TRP A 74 -31.78 24.05 10.14
N VAL A 75 -31.03 22.98 10.38
CA VAL A 75 -31.45 21.89 11.28
C VAL A 75 -30.42 21.76 12.40
N ALA A 76 -30.82 21.95 13.64
CA ALA A 76 -30.00 21.67 14.82
C ALA A 76 -30.80 20.82 15.81
N ILE A 77 -30.37 19.57 16.03
CA ILE A 77 -31.08 18.61 16.89
C ILE A 77 -30.10 18.02 17.89
N GLY A 78 -30.40 18.17 19.18
CA GLY A 78 -29.63 17.63 20.30
C GLY A 78 -29.05 18.71 21.21
N LYS A 79 -28.67 18.29 22.43
CA LYS A 79 -28.10 19.19 23.43
C LYS A 79 -26.80 19.80 22.92
N GLY A 80 -26.73 21.12 22.82
CA GLY A 80 -25.55 21.86 22.37
C GLY A 80 -25.31 21.83 20.86
N ALA A 81 -26.24 21.28 20.07
CA ALA A 81 -26.13 21.27 18.62
C ALA A 81 -26.21 22.70 18.05
N LYS A 82 -25.32 23.04 17.10
CA LYS A 82 -25.27 24.36 16.46
C LYS A 82 -25.17 24.21 14.96
N ALA A 83 -26.07 24.83 14.21
CA ALA A 83 -26.02 24.85 12.75
C ALA A 83 -25.88 26.29 12.24
N ASN A 84 -25.09 26.50 11.18
CA ASN A 84 -24.94 27.80 10.56
C ASN A 84 -26.27 28.26 9.93
N THR A 85 -26.71 29.48 10.25
CA THR A 85 -27.96 30.09 9.75
C THR A 85 -27.88 30.57 8.31
N PHE A 86 -26.71 30.58 7.67
CA PHE A 86 -26.55 30.96 6.28
C PHE A 86 -27.48 30.14 5.38
N MET A 87 -28.28 30.83 4.57
CA MET A 87 -29.19 30.21 3.64
C MET A 87 -29.25 30.97 2.31
N ASN A 88 -29.33 30.22 1.22
CA ASN A 88 -29.78 30.72 -0.08
C ASN A 88 -30.40 29.55 -0.88
N THR A 89 -30.61 29.72 -2.20
CA THR A 89 -31.14 28.68 -3.08
C THR A 89 -30.29 27.40 -3.16
N SER A 90 -29.04 27.43 -2.70
CA SER A 90 -28.09 26.31 -2.76
C SER A 90 -28.19 25.35 -1.59
N GLY A 91 -28.80 25.75 -0.46
CA GLY A 91 -29.01 24.86 0.68
C GLY A 91 -28.92 25.54 2.04
N SER A 92 -28.83 24.69 3.07
CA SER A 92 -28.78 25.05 4.49
C SER A 92 -27.90 24.08 5.26
N SER A 93 -27.51 24.43 6.48
CA SER A 93 -26.60 23.62 7.32
C SER A 93 -27.38 22.70 8.28
N THR A 94 -26.80 21.56 8.61
CA THR A 94 -27.42 20.54 9.48
C THR A 94 -26.46 20.07 10.57
N ALA A 95 -26.87 20.15 11.83
CA ALA A 95 -26.18 19.62 13.00
C ALA A 95 -27.10 18.67 13.79
N VAL A 96 -26.73 17.41 13.94
CA VAL A 96 -27.53 16.41 14.66
C VAL A 96 -26.66 15.61 15.62
N GLY A 97 -26.86 15.78 16.92
CA GLY A 97 -26.14 15.07 17.97
C GLY A 97 -25.78 15.95 19.16
N TYR A 98 -25.34 15.31 20.24
CA TYR A 98 -24.81 16.00 21.42
C TYR A 98 -23.55 16.80 21.04
N ASP A 99 -23.55 18.12 21.25
CA ASP A 99 -22.46 19.04 20.88
C ASP A 99 -22.02 18.91 19.40
N ALA A 100 -22.95 18.62 18.47
CA ALA A 100 -22.68 18.64 17.04
C ALA A 100 -22.63 20.08 16.51
N ILE A 101 -21.60 20.46 15.74
CA ILE A 101 -21.42 21.83 15.23
C ILE A 101 -21.23 21.80 13.71
N ALA A 102 -22.17 22.37 12.97
CA ALA A 102 -22.08 22.65 11.55
C ALA A 102 -21.86 24.16 11.36
N GLU A 103 -20.60 24.58 11.31
CA GLU A 103 -20.17 25.99 11.21
C GLU A 103 -20.02 26.45 9.76
N GLY A 104 -19.60 25.59 8.84
CA GLY A 104 -19.46 25.97 7.43
C GLY A 104 -20.81 26.22 6.75
N GLN A 105 -20.84 27.11 5.76
CA GLN A 105 -22.03 27.31 4.92
C GLN A 105 -22.44 25.98 4.25
N TYR A 106 -23.70 25.57 4.33
CA TYR A 106 -24.20 24.29 3.78
C TYR A 106 -23.52 23.04 4.38
N SER A 107 -22.88 23.15 5.53
CA SER A 107 -22.18 22.02 6.15
C SER A 107 -23.13 21.05 6.84
N SER A 108 -22.68 19.80 7.01
CA SER A 108 -23.45 18.75 7.69
C SER A 108 -22.61 18.06 8.76
N ALA A 109 -23.05 18.12 10.02
CA ALA A 109 -22.38 17.59 11.19
C ALA A 109 -23.32 16.61 11.92
N ILE A 110 -23.07 15.30 11.84
CA ILE A 110 -23.96 14.27 12.43
C ILE A 110 -23.18 13.31 13.34
N GLY A 111 -23.55 13.27 14.62
CA GLY A 111 -22.85 12.50 15.66
C GLY A 111 -22.49 13.34 16.89
N SER A 112 -22.01 12.69 17.95
CA SER A 112 -21.64 13.37 19.19
C SER A 112 -20.29 14.08 19.05
N LYS A 113 -20.21 15.35 19.42
CA LYS A 113 -19.00 16.20 19.37
C LYS A 113 -18.38 16.32 17.97
N THR A 114 -19.19 16.19 16.93
CA THR A 114 -18.74 16.26 15.53
C THR A 114 -18.76 17.69 15.02
N HIS A 115 -17.72 18.12 14.29
CA HIS A 115 -17.53 19.51 13.88
C HIS A 115 -17.30 19.60 12.36
N ALA A 116 -18.23 20.20 11.62
CA ALA A 116 -18.08 20.51 10.19
C ALA A 116 -17.86 22.02 10.02
N ILE A 117 -16.61 22.43 9.80
CA ILE A 117 -16.16 23.84 9.81
C ILE A 117 -16.06 24.39 8.38
N GLY A 118 -15.55 23.60 7.43
CA GLY A 118 -15.38 24.05 6.05
C GLY A 118 -16.71 24.28 5.31
N GLY A 119 -16.74 25.18 4.33
CA GLY A 119 -17.92 25.41 3.50
C GLY A 119 -18.31 24.16 2.70
N ALA A 120 -19.58 23.76 2.75
CA ALA A 120 -20.12 22.52 2.20
C ALA A 120 -19.36 21.26 2.67
N SER A 121 -18.75 21.30 3.86
CA SER A 121 -18.09 20.14 4.46
C SER A 121 -19.09 19.17 5.11
N MET A 122 -18.69 17.91 5.23
CA MET A 122 -19.49 16.87 5.88
C MET A 122 -18.64 16.20 6.97
N ALA A 123 -19.18 16.10 8.19
CA ALA A 123 -18.58 15.40 9.33
C ALA A 123 -19.59 14.42 9.94
N PHE A 124 -19.32 13.11 9.87
CA PHE A 124 -20.19 12.05 10.39
C PHE A 124 -19.43 11.12 11.34
N GLY A 125 -19.91 10.98 12.57
CA GLY A 125 -19.33 10.09 13.59
C GLY A 125 -19.13 10.78 14.94
N VAL A 126 -18.54 10.07 15.90
CA VAL A 126 -18.20 10.65 17.20
C VAL A 126 -16.87 11.37 17.12
N SER A 127 -16.85 12.66 17.47
CA SER A 127 -15.65 13.52 17.39
C SER A 127 -15.02 13.59 15.99
N ALA A 128 -15.79 13.40 14.92
CA ALA A 128 -15.31 13.63 13.56
C ALA A 128 -15.16 15.14 13.31
N ILE A 129 -14.14 15.55 12.57
CA ILE A 129 -13.91 16.97 12.27
C ILE A 129 -13.58 17.12 10.78
N SER A 130 -14.29 18.04 10.12
CA SER A 130 -14.15 18.35 8.70
C SER A 130 -13.90 19.86 8.56
N GLU A 131 -12.64 20.25 8.45
CA GLU A 131 -12.18 21.65 8.38
C GLU A 131 -12.05 22.18 6.95
N GLY A 132 -11.67 21.33 6.00
CA GLY A 132 -11.49 21.75 4.62
C GLY A 132 -12.81 22.10 3.92
N ASP A 133 -12.81 23.11 3.05
CA ASP A 133 -13.95 23.38 2.16
C ASP A 133 -14.26 22.16 1.29
N ARG A 134 -15.53 21.77 1.23
CA ARG A 134 -16.04 20.58 0.52
C ARG A 134 -15.32 19.28 0.94
N SER A 135 -14.81 19.22 2.17
CA SER A 135 -14.17 18.03 2.70
C SER A 135 -15.16 17.09 3.40
N ILE A 136 -14.76 15.82 3.56
CA ILE A 136 -15.59 14.76 4.13
C ILE A 136 -14.81 14.04 5.23
N ALA A 137 -15.31 14.08 6.46
CA ALA A 137 -14.80 13.27 7.57
C ALA A 137 -15.89 12.28 8.00
N LEU A 138 -15.65 10.98 7.83
CA LEU A 138 -16.59 9.92 8.23
C LEU A 138 -15.89 8.88 9.09
N GLY A 139 -16.37 8.68 10.30
CA GLY A 139 -15.83 7.74 11.28
C GLY A 139 -15.40 8.42 12.57
N ALA A 140 -15.34 7.63 13.65
CA ALA A 140 -14.99 8.16 14.97
C ALA A 140 -13.59 8.80 14.95
N SER A 141 -13.50 10.07 15.34
CA SER A 141 -12.26 10.84 15.36
C SER A 141 -11.54 10.92 14.00
N SER A 142 -12.28 10.82 12.90
CA SER A 142 -11.76 11.16 11.55
C SER A 142 -11.49 12.66 11.45
N TYR A 143 -10.47 13.04 10.68
CA TYR A 143 -10.00 14.43 10.56
C TYR A 143 -9.71 14.78 9.09
N SER A 144 -10.55 15.60 8.47
CA SER A 144 -10.36 16.08 7.10
C SER A 144 -10.00 17.57 7.13
N LEU A 145 -8.74 17.91 6.84
CA LEU A 145 -8.23 19.29 6.89
C LEU A 145 -8.08 19.89 5.49
N GLY A 146 -7.68 19.10 4.50
CA GLY A 146 -7.44 19.61 3.15
C GLY A 146 -8.74 20.04 2.44
N GLN A 147 -8.69 21.08 1.62
CA GLN A 147 -9.80 21.42 0.72
C GLN A 147 -10.08 20.25 -0.23
N TYR A 148 -11.36 19.91 -0.44
CA TYR A 148 -11.80 18.76 -1.25
C TYR A 148 -11.24 17.40 -0.78
N SER A 149 -10.82 17.29 0.49
CA SER A 149 -10.26 16.05 1.03
C SER A 149 -11.32 15.09 1.56
N MET A 150 -10.97 13.82 1.71
CA MET A 150 -11.85 12.78 2.23
C MET A 150 -11.12 11.89 3.25
N ALA A 151 -11.53 11.93 4.51
CA ALA A 151 -11.09 11.04 5.59
C ALA A 151 -12.22 10.05 5.95
N LEU A 152 -12.05 8.76 5.62
CA LEU A 152 -13.03 7.69 5.86
C LEU A 152 -12.44 6.60 6.76
N GLY A 153 -12.91 6.48 7.99
CA GLY A 153 -12.48 5.47 8.96
C GLY A 153 -12.08 6.08 10.30
N ARG A 154 -12.05 5.23 11.34
CA ARG A 154 -11.67 5.66 12.69
C ARG A 154 -10.22 6.19 12.68
N TYR A 155 -10.01 7.39 13.21
CA TYR A 155 -8.71 8.08 13.22
C TYR A 155 -8.07 8.33 11.84
N SER A 156 -8.81 8.21 10.74
CA SER A 156 -8.30 8.57 9.40
C SER A 156 -8.02 10.07 9.33
N LYS A 157 -6.94 10.47 8.62
CA LYS A 157 -6.51 11.86 8.47
C LYS A 157 -6.23 12.21 7.02
N ALA A 158 -7.02 13.10 6.44
CA ALA A 158 -6.80 13.64 5.10
C ALA A 158 -6.35 15.11 5.23
N LEU A 159 -5.04 15.33 5.24
CA LEU A 159 -4.44 16.64 5.55
C LEU A 159 -4.11 17.46 4.30
N GLY A 160 -3.78 16.81 3.20
CA GLY A 160 -3.48 17.49 1.94
C GLY A 160 -4.73 17.91 1.16
N LYS A 161 -4.61 18.96 0.34
CA LYS A 161 -5.65 19.33 -0.63
C LYS A 161 -5.92 18.18 -1.59
N LEU A 162 -7.19 17.90 -1.92
CA LEU A 162 -7.62 16.79 -2.78
C LEU A 162 -7.14 15.40 -2.30
N SER A 163 -6.75 15.27 -1.03
CA SER A 163 -6.25 14.00 -0.49
C SER A 163 -7.37 13.06 -0.06
N ILE A 164 -7.09 11.76 -0.11
CA ILE A 164 -8.03 10.70 0.31
C ILE A 164 -7.33 9.79 1.31
N ALA A 165 -7.83 9.72 2.54
CA ALA A 165 -7.40 8.78 3.55
C ALA A 165 -8.56 7.83 3.90
N MET A 166 -8.45 6.55 3.56
CA MET A 166 -9.45 5.54 3.86
C MET A 166 -8.86 4.38 4.64
N GLY A 167 -9.45 4.07 5.79
CA GLY A 167 -9.01 2.99 6.67
C GLY A 167 -8.65 3.50 8.06
N ASP A 168 -8.62 2.58 9.02
CA ASP A 168 -8.31 2.88 10.40
C ASP A 168 -6.90 3.47 10.54
N SER A 169 -6.80 4.68 11.10
CA SER A 169 -5.54 5.40 11.28
C SER A 169 -4.75 5.68 9.98
N SER A 170 -5.42 5.66 8.81
CA SER A 170 -4.82 6.06 7.53
C SER A 170 -4.46 7.56 7.52
N LYS A 171 -3.40 7.94 6.80
CA LYS A 171 -2.94 9.34 6.70
C LYS A 171 -2.56 9.70 5.27
N ALA A 172 -3.25 10.68 4.69
CA ALA A 172 -2.86 11.30 3.43
C ALA A 172 -2.42 12.74 3.71
N GLU A 173 -1.11 12.96 3.77
CA GLU A 173 -0.52 14.22 4.24
C GLU A 173 -0.20 15.18 3.07
N GLY A 174 0.21 14.64 1.92
CA GLY A 174 0.51 15.43 0.72
C GLY A 174 -0.72 15.83 -0.09
N ALA A 175 -0.58 16.87 -0.93
CA ALA A 175 -1.62 17.24 -1.88
C ALA A 175 -1.83 16.13 -2.92
N ASN A 176 -3.08 15.88 -3.33
CA ASN A 176 -3.50 14.76 -4.17
C ASN A 176 -3.09 13.36 -3.66
N ALA A 177 -2.62 13.25 -2.40
CA ALA A 177 -2.16 11.98 -1.85
C ALA A 177 -3.33 11.03 -1.56
N ILE A 178 -3.11 9.75 -1.78
CA ILE A 178 -4.10 8.70 -1.56
C ILE A 178 -3.53 7.65 -0.61
N ALA A 179 -4.11 7.52 0.58
CA ALA A 179 -3.75 6.52 1.58
C ALA A 179 -4.94 5.58 1.85
N LEU A 180 -4.85 4.33 1.40
CA LEU A 180 -5.92 3.33 1.47
C LEU A 180 -5.44 2.09 2.24
N GLY A 181 -5.93 1.90 3.46
CA GLY A 181 -5.57 0.76 4.31
C GLY A 181 -5.40 1.13 5.79
N ARG A 182 -5.36 0.12 6.67
CA ARG A 182 -5.07 0.36 8.09
C ARG A 182 -3.66 0.90 8.25
N SER A 183 -3.52 2.08 8.85
CA SER A 183 -2.24 2.75 9.09
C SER A 183 -1.40 2.97 7.82
N SER A 184 -2.02 3.08 6.64
CA SER A 184 -1.32 3.53 5.44
C SER A 184 -0.95 5.01 5.56
N VAL A 185 0.18 5.41 4.99
CA VAL A 185 0.69 6.78 5.04
C VAL A 185 1.17 7.19 3.65
N ALA A 186 0.55 8.22 3.09
CA ALA A 186 0.95 8.88 1.86
C ALA A 186 1.43 10.30 2.19
N SER A 187 2.73 10.47 2.41
CA SER A 187 3.34 11.69 2.95
C SER A 187 3.65 12.75 1.88
N GLY A 188 3.93 12.35 0.65
CA GLY A 188 4.30 13.26 -0.43
C GLY A 188 3.15 13.72 -1.31
N THR A 189 3.36 14.81 -2.05
CA THR A 189 2.46 15.24 -3.13
C THR A 189 2.34 14.16 -4.20
N ASP A 190 1.13 13.94 -4.71
CA ASP A 190 0.81 12.93 -5.73
C ASP A 190 1.24 11.49 -5.33
N SER A 191 1.38 11.23 -4.02
CA SER A 191 1.80 9.92 -3.51
C SER A 191 0.62 8.96 -3.30
N LEU A 192 0.87 7.67 -3.49
CA LEU A 192 -0.13 6.59 -3.38
C LEU A 192 0.37 5.51 -2.41
N ALA A 193 -0.32 5.34 -1.28
CA ALA A 193 -0.09 4.26 -0.33
C ALA A 193 -1.33 3.36 -0.23
N PHE A 194 -1.26 2.15 -0.80
CA PHE A 194 -2.34 1.18 -0.81
C PHE A 194 -1.94 -0.10 -0.08
N GLY A 195 -2.58 -0.38 1.05
CA GLY A 195 -2.35 -1.57 1.87
C GLY A 195 -2.06 -1.24 3.33
N ARG A 196 -2.22 -2.23 4.22
CA ARG A 196 -1.92 -2.08 5.66
C ARG A 196 -0.47 -1.66 5.86
N GLN A 197 -0.23 -0.56 6.57
CA GLN A 197 1.12 -0.05 6.87
C GLN A 197 1.97 0.20 5.61
N SER A 198 1.35 0.48 4.47
CA SER A 198 2.05 1.00 3.30
C SER A 198 2.52 2.43 3.56
N LEU A 199 3.72 2.76 3.09
CA LEU A 199 4.35 4.07 3.25
C LEU A 199 4.83 4.59 1.89
N ALA A 200 4.17 5.61 1.37
CA ALA A 200 4.66 6.42 0.26
C ALA A 200 5.26 7.70 0.85
N SER A 201 6.58 7.70 1.06
CA SER A 201 7.27 8.63 1.96
C SER A 201 7.55 10.02 1.38
N ALA A 202 7.48 10.17 0.05
CA ALA A 202 7.84 11.40 -0.65
C ALA A 202 7.01 11.59 -1.94
N ALA A 203 7.31 12.64 -2.71
CA ALA A 203 6.54 13.00 -3.90
C ALA A 203 6.56 11.89 -4.97
N ASN A 204 5.43 11.70 -5.65
CA ASN A 204 5.22 10.70 -6.70
C ASN A 204 5.51 9.24 -6.26
N ALA A 205 5.65 8.97 -4.96
CA ALA A 205 5.93 7.64 -4.44
C ALA A 205 4.69 6.75 -4.57
N ILE A 206 4.87 5.52 -5.06
CA ILE A 206 3.81 4.52 -5.20
C ILE A 206 4.15 3.30 -4.34
N ALA A 207 3.39 3.05 -3.27
CA ALA A 207 3.56 1.92 -2.36
C ALA A 207 2.27 1.07 -2.34
N ILE A 208 2.28 -0.11 -2.97
CA ILE A 208 1.11 -0.99 -3.12
C ILE A 208 1.39 -2.37 -2.52
N GLY A 209 0.78 -2.67 -1.39
CA GLY A 209 0.96 -3.91 -0.63
C GLY A 209 0.97 -3.65 0.87
N ALA A 210 0.85 -4.69 1.68
CA ALA A 210 1.05 -4.52 3.12
C ALA A 210 2.54 -4.33 3.42
N GLU A 211 2.86 -3.39 4.30
CA GLU A 211 4.24 -3.07 4.76
C GLU A 211 5.18 -2.65 3.63
N THR A 212 4.66 -2.06 2.55
CA THR A 212 5.46 -1.48 1.47
C THR A 212 6.06 -0.13 1.85
N GLU A 213 7.20 0.19 1.28
CA GLU A 213 7.88 1.48 1.47
C GLU A 213 8.40 1.98 0.12
N ALA A 214 7.99 3.19 -0.28
CA ALA A 214 8.46 3.86 -1.49
C ALA A 214 9.01 5.26 -1.16
N ALA A 215 10.22 5.54 -1.64
CA ALA A 215 10.87 6.85 -1.63
C ALA A 215 10.38 7.73 -2.79
N GLU A 216 11.02 8.89 -2.98
CA GLU A 216 10.66 9.86 -4.01
C GLU A 216 10.76 9.27 -5.43
N ASN A 217 9.72 9.48 -6.24
CA ASN A 217 9.57 8.90 -7.58
C ASN A 217 9.74 7.37 -7.64
N ALA A 218 9.64 6.68 -6.49
CA ALA A 218 9.88 5.25 -6.39
C ALA A 218 8.57 4.47 -6.48
N THR A 219 8.66 3.22 -6.94
CA THR A 219 7.51 2.31 -7.01
C THR A 219 7.81 1.01 -6.27
N ALA A 220 7.08 0.74 -5.19
CA ALA A 220 7.13 -0.48 -4.41
C ALA A 220 5.81 -1.26 -4.51
N ILE A 221 5.84 -2.48 -5.06
CA ILE A 221 4.63 -3.32 -5.25
C ILE A 221 4.86 -4.73 -4.72
N GLY A 222 4.03 -5.18 -3.77
CA GLY A 222 4.09 -6.50 -3.15
C GLY A 222 4.31 -6.42 -1.64
N ASN A 223 3.89 -7.45 -0.89
CA ASN A 223 4.02 -7.41 0.57
C ASN A 223 5.50 -7.28 0.99
N ASN A 224 5.80 -6.30 1.85
CA ASN A 224 7.14 -5.97 2.32
C ASN A 224 8.13 -5.59 1.20
N ALA A 225 7.65 -5.15 0.02
CA ALA A 225 8.50 -4.58 -1.02
C ALA A 225 8.99 -3.18 -0.62
N LYS A 226 10.27 -2.87 -0.83
CA LYS A 226 10.90 -1.62 -0.39
C LYS A 226 11.71 -0.99 -1.51
N ALA A 227 11.21 0.10 -2.06
CA ALA A 227 11.90 0.95 -3.04
C ALA A 227 12.39 2.20 -2.31
N LYS A 228 13.56 2.12 -1.66
CA LYS A 228 14.09 3.14 -0.75
C LYS A 228 14.94 4.20 -1.44
N GLY A 229 15.45 3.92 -2.63
CA GLY A 229 16.18 4.90 -3.41
C GLY A 229 15.26 5.81 -4.21
N THR A 230 15.70 7.04 -4.48
CA THR A 230 15.01 7.92 -5.43
C THR A 230 14.98 7.27 -6.82
N ASN A 231 13.86 7.39 -7.53
CA ASN A 231 13.61 6.77 -8.84
C ASN A 231 13.77 5.24 -8.86
N SER A 232 13.66 4.57 -7.70
CA SER A 232 13.85 3.12 -7.61
C SER A 232 12.55 2.35 -7.85
N MET A 233 12.66 1.08 -8.21
CA MET A 233 11.53 0.18 -8.42
C MET A 233 11.76 -1.14 -7.70
N ALA A 234 10.89 -1.51 -6.77
CA ALA A 234 10.88 -2.79 -6.08
C ALA A 234 9.54 -3.50 -6.31
N MET A 235 9.54 -4.64 -7.02
CA MET A 235 8.32 -5.41 -7.25
C MET A 235 8.50 -6.89 -6.87
N GLY A 236 7.66 -7.38 -5.97
CA GLY A 236 7.67 -8.74 -5.45
C GLY A 236 7.79 -8.79 -3.92
N PHE A 237 7.36 -9.90 -3.33
CA PHE A 237 7.43 -10.10 -1.88
C PHE A 237 8.87 -9.92 -1.38
N GLY A 238 9.07 -8.99 -0.43
CA GLY A 238 10.39 -8.72 0.16
C GLY A 238 11.45 -8.20 -0.82
N SER A 239 11.07 -7.72 -2.01
CA SER A 239 12.01 -7.07 -2.94
C SER A 239 12.58 -5.79 -2.32
N LEU A 240 13.85 -5.48 -2.60
CA LEU A 240 14.56 -4.33 -2.05
C LEU A 240 15.37 -3.62 -3.14
N ALA A 241 14.98 -2.39 -3.44
CA ALA A 241 15.72 -1.45 -4.28
C ALA A 241 16.23 -0.32 -3.36
N ASP A 242 17.46 -0.45 -2.86
CA ASP A 242 17.94 0.31 -1.69
C ASP A 242 18.54 1.69 -2.04
N LYS A 243 18.98 1.85 -3.29
CA LYS A 243 19.81 2.98 -3.76
C LYS A 243 19.22 3.66 -5.00
N VAL A 244 19.81 4.77 -5.42
CA VAL A 244 19.23 5.63 -6.46
C VAL A 244 19.18 4.88 -7.80
N ASN A 245 18.08 5.07 -8.55
CA ASN A 245 17.85 4.45 -9.86
C ASN A 245 17.94 2.91 -9.87
N THR A 246 17.67 2.25 -8.74
CA THR A 246 17.74 0.78 -8.65
C THR A 246 16.47 0.11 -9.12
N ILE A 247 16.59 -1.11 -9.65
CA ILE A 247 15.46 -1.95 -10.07
C ILE A 247 15.61 -3.33 -9.42
N ALA A 248 14.66 -3.72 -8.57
CA ALA A 248 14.59 -5.03 -7.92
C ALA A 248 13.25 -5.71 -8.23
N LEU A 249 13.23 -6.65 -9.18
CA LEU A 249 12.02 -7.35 -9.61
C LEU A 249 12.13 -8.85 -9.29
N GLY A 250 11.26 -9.34 -8.40
CA GLY A 250 11.21 -10.74 -7.98
C GLY A 250 11.16 -10.91 -6.47
N ASN A 251 10.68 -12.06 -6.02
CA ASN A 251 10.63 -12.41 -4.60
C ASN A 251 12.05 -12.38 -3.99
N GLY A 252 12.25 -11.53 -2.98
CA GLY A 252 13.55 -11.36 -2.33
C GLY A 252 14.67 -10.84 -3.23
N SER A 253 14.37 -10.26 -4.39
CA SER A 253 15.36 -9.59 -5.25
C SER A 253 15.94 -8.36 -4.55
N GLN A 254 17.25 -8.14 -4.67
CA GLN A 254 17.98 -7.07 -3.98
C GLN A 254 18.90 -6.32 -4.95
N ALA A 255 18.63 -5.03 -5.16
CA ALA A 255 19.52 -4.09 -5.83
C ALA A 255 20.02 -3.09 -4.79
N LEU A 256 21.29 -3.22 -4.38
CA LEU A 256 21.83 -2.60 -3.16
C LEU A 256 22.83 -1.46 -3.41
N ALA A 257 23.14 -1.16 -4.67
CA ALA A 257 24.06 -0.10 -5.08
C ALA A 257 23.43 0.77 -6.18
N ASP A 258 23.96 1.98 -6.39
CA ASP A 258 23.39 2.92 -7.36
C ASP A 258 23.33 2.32 -8.78
N ASN A 259 22.22 2.59 -9.48
CA ASN A 259 21.92 2.09 -10.82
C ASN A 259 21.89 0.55 -10.96
N ALA A 260 21.91 -0.20 -9.86
CA ALA A 260 21.90 -1.65 -9.89
C ALA A 260 20.54 -2.22 -10.33
N ILE A 261 20.57 -3.33 -11.07
CA ILE A 261 19.39 -4.03 -11.60
C ILE A 261 19.43 -5.49 -11.15
N ALA A 262 18.44 -5.93 -10.40
CA ALA A 262 18.25 -7.31 -9.96
C ALA A 262 16.87 -7.83 -10.42
N ILE A 263 16.84 -8.74 -11.40
CA ILE A 263 15.60 -9.27 -11.97
C ILE A 263 15.59 -10.81 -11.88
N GLY A 264 14.83 -11.32 -10.92
CA GLY A 264 14.74 -12.74 -10.59
C GLY A 264 14.56 -12.97 -9.09
N GLN A 265 14.08 -14.15 -8.71
CA GLN A 265 13.93 -14.51 -7.30
C GLN A 265 15.32 -14.64 -6.65
N GLY A 266 15.50 -13.98 -5.50
CA GLY A 266 16.73 -14.06 -4.71
C GLY A 266 17.98 -13.44 -5.37
N ASN A 267 17.81 -12.65 -6.43
CA ASN A 267 18.93 -11.99 -7.10
C ASN A 267 19.59 -10.95 -6.19
N LYS A 268 20.89 -10.77 -6.37
CA LYS A 268 21.66 -9.77 -5.63
C LYS A 268 22.58 -8.98 -6.55
N ALA A 269 22.27 -7.71 -6.75
CA ALA A 269 23.14 -6.75 -7.43
C ALA A 269 23.72 -5.79 -6.38
N ASP A 270 24.94 -6.08 -5.91
CA ASP A 270 25.66 -5.35 -4.84
C ASP A 270 26.61 -4.28 -5.39
N GLY A 271 27.03 -4.40 -6.65
CA GLY A 271 27.94 -3.44 -7.28
C GLY A 271 27.22 -2.25 -7.90
N VAL A 272 27.89 -1.09 -7.95
CA VAL A 272 27.39 0.07 -8.70
C VAL A 272 27.30 -0.29 -10.19
N ASP A 273 26.22 0.11 -10.84
CA ASP A 273 25.90 -0.25 -12.23
C ASP A 273 25.86 -1.78 -12.50
N ALA A 274 25.67 -2.60 -11.46
CA ALA A 274 25.66 -4.05 -11.59
C ALA A 274 24.30 -4.58 -12.07
N ILE A 275 24.32 -5.62 -12.90
CA ILE A 275 23.11 -6.26 -13.44
C ILE A 275 23.11 -7.75 -13.07
N ALA A 276 22.13 -8.21 -12.31
CA ALA A 276 21.90 -9.60 -11.95
C ALA A 276 20.55 -10.08 -12.50
N LEU A 277 20.56 -10.93 -13.53
CA LEU A 277 19.37 -11.45 -14.21
C LEU A 277 19.30 -12.98 -14.13
N GLY A 278 18.18 -13.51 -13.66
CA GLY A 278 17.95 -14.96 -13.48
C GLY A 278 18.09 -15.41 -12.03
N ASN A 279 17.33 -16.43 -11.62
CA ASN A 279 17.14 -16.83 -10.23
C ASN A 279 18.45 -17.04 -9.47
N GLY A 280 18.62 -16.34 -8.34
CA GLY A 280 19.80 -16.44 -7.48
C GLY A 280 21.09 -15.93 -8.11
N SER A 281 21.03 -15.16 -9.20
CA SER A 281 22.22 -14.53 -9.80
C SER A 281 22.79 -13.44 -8.88
N GLN A 282 24.11 -13.27 -8.94
CA GLN A 282 24.86 -12.39 -8.05
C GLN A 282 25.87 -11.57 -8.84
N SER A 283 25.71 -10.25 -8.81
CA SER A 283 26.62 -9.28 -9.45
C SER A 283 27.16 -8.35 -8.37
N ARG A 284 28.41 -8.59 -7.95
CA ARG A 284 29.01 -7.95 -6.76
C ARG A 284 30.09 -6.92 -7.07
N GLY A 285 30.76 -7.04 -8.21
CA GLY A 285 31.77 -6.08 -8.63
C GLY A 285 31.14 -4.83 -9.25
N LEU A 286 31.92 -3.76 -9.34
CA LEU A 286 31.56 -2.54 -10.05
C LEU A 286 31.35 -2.84 -11.56
N ASN A 287 30.28 -2.30 -12.16
CA ASN A 287 29.95 -2.48 -13.58
C ASN A 287 29.89 -3.97 -14.02
N THR A 288 29.41 -4.85 -13.15
CA THR A 288 29.33 -6.30 -13.44
C THR A 288 28.01 -6.73 -14.05
N ILE A 289 28.02 -7.83 -14.79
CA ILE A 289 26.81 -8.44 -15.34
C ILE A 289 26.83 -9.95 -15.07
N ALA A 290 25.81 -10.46 -14.38
CA ALA A 290 25.56 -11.89 -14.18
C ALA A 290 24.20 -12.25 -14.80
N LEU A 291 24.22 -13.07 -15.85
CA LEU A 291 23.05 -13.45 -16.65
C LEU A 291 22.89 -14.97 -16.63
N GLY A 292 21.92 -15.48 -15.88
CA GLY A 292 21.60 -16.90 -15.75
C GLY A 292 21.36 -17.33 -14.31
N THR A 293 20.66 -18.44 -14.11
CA THR A 293 20.41 -19.02 -12.79
C THR A 293 21.73 -19.26 -12.05
N ALA A 294 21.85 -18.74 -10.83
CA ALA A 294 23.05 -18.85 -9.99
C ALA A 294 24.36 -18.40 -10.68
N SER A 295 24.28 -17.53 -11.69
CA SER A 295 25.46 -16.87 -12.27
C SER A 295 26.08 -15.91 -11.26
N ASN A 296 27.41 -15.79 -11.27
CA ASN A 296 28.16 -15.03 -10.26
C ASN A 296 29.26 -14.19 -10.93
N ALA A 297 29.12 -12.86 -10.90
CA ALA A 297 30.11 -11.92 -11.39
C ALA A 297 30.66 -11.10 -10.22
N THR A 298 31.93 -11.34 -9.84
CA THR A 298 32.54 -10.71 -8.65
C THR A 298 33.72 -9.80 -8.99
N GLY A 299 34.46 -10.06 -10.07
CA GLY A 299 35.50 -9.16 -10.53
C GLY A 299 34.89 -7.91 -11.17
N ASP A 300 35.47 -6.74 -10.94
CA ASP A 300 34.97 -5.50 -11.55
C ASP A 300 34.96 -5.58 -13.08
N LYS A 301 33.94 -4.99 -13.71
CA LYS A 301 33.72 -4.99 -15.17
C LYS A 301 33.59 -6.39 -15.77
N SER A 302 33.29 -7.41 -14.97
CA SER A 302 33.19 -8.79 -15.43
C SER A 302 31.79 -9.16 -15.94
N LEU A 303 31.73 -10.18 -16.79
CA LEU A 303 30.50 -10.74 -17.36
C LEU A 303 30.45 -12.26 -17.11
N ALA A 304 29.47 -12.71 -16.34
CA ALA A 304 29.12 -14.12 -16.19
C ALA A 304 27.84 -14.41 -16.99
N LEU A 305 27.96 -15.10 -18.12
CA LEU A 305 26.84 -15.41 -19.02
C LEU A 305 26.59 -16.92 -19.07
N GLY A 306 25.57 -17.40 -18.36
CA GLY A 306 25.14 -18.79 -18.31
C GLY A 306 24.84 -19.27 -16.89
N SER A 307 24.07 -20.35 -16.77
CA SER A 307 23.76 -20.96 -15.47
C SER A 307 25.04 -21.40 -14.75
N ASN A 308 25.19 -21.06 -13.46
CA ASN A 308 26.38 -21.33 -12.65
C ASN A 308 27.71 -20.82 -13.25
N SER A 309 27.67 -19.88 -14.20
CA SER A 309 28.90 -19.24 -14.69
C SER A 309 29.50 -18.34 -13.61
N SER A 310 30.83 -18.29 -13.51
CA SER A 310 31.55 -17.49 -12.52
C SER A 310 32.64 -16.65 -13.16
N ALA A 311 32.50 -15.33 -13.12
CA ALA A 311 33.50 -14.37 -13.59
C ALA A 311 34.12 -13.65 -12.38
N ASN A 312 35.28 -14.13 -11.93
CA ASN A 312 35.95 -13.66 -10.71
C ASN A 312 37.12 -12.71 -11.01
N GLY A 313 37.74 -12.83 -12.20
CA GLY A 313 38.78 -11.90 -12.63
C GLY A 313 38.23 -10.53 -12.99
N ILE A 314 39.02 -9.48 -12.79
CA ILE A 314 38.71 -8.12 -13.23
C ILE A 314 38.68 -8.10 -14.77
N ASN A 315 37.67 -7.46 -15.36
CA ASN A 315 37.49 -7.37 -16.81
C ASN A 315 37.49 -8.76 -17.49
N SER A 316 36.95 -9.77 -16.79
CA SER A 316 36.87 -11.14 -17.28
C SER A 316 35.48 -11.49 -17.81
N VAL A 317 35.40 -12.51 -18.67
CA VAL A 317 34.15 -13.03 -19.21
C VAL A 317 34.09 -14.54 -19.03
N ALA A 318 33.10 -15.04 -18.30
CA ALA A 318 32.75 -16.46 -18.25
C ALA A 318 31.57 -16.73 -19.19
N LEU A 319 31.82 -17.44 -20.30
CA LEU A 319 30.86 -17.63 -21.40
C LEU A 319 30.36 -19.07 -21.49
N GLY A 320 29.11 -19.27 -21.07
CA GLY A 320 28.39 -20.54 -21.07
C GLY A 320 28.21 -21.13 -19.67
N ALA A 321 27.28 -22.07 -19.54
CA ALA A 321 26.98 -22.72 -18.26
C ALA A 321 28.24 -23.33 -17.62
N ASP A 322 28.36 -23.18 -16.29
CA ASP A 322 29.47 -23.70 -15.49
C ASP A 322 30.87 -23.18 -15.89
N SER A 323 30.97 -22.16 -16.75
CA SER A 323 32.27 -21.58 -17.13
C SER A 323 32.84 -20.76 -15.99
N ILE A 324 34.17 -20.80 -15.82
CA ILE A 324 34.88 -20.11 -14.74
C ILE A 324 36.00 -19.26 -15.36
N ALA A 325 35.98 -17.95 -15.11
CA ALA A 325 36.99 -17.00 -15.50
C ALA A 325 37.62 -16.35 -14.24
N ASP A 326 38.69 -16.97 -13.72
CA ASP A 326 39.38 -16.52 -12.49
C ASP A 326 40.54 -15.55 -12.75
N LEU A 327 40.91 -15.34 -14.01
CA LEU A 327 42.02 -14.50 -14.40
C LEU A 327 41.53 -13.17 -14.99
N ASP A 328 42.21 -12.09 -14.63
CA ASP A 328 41.93 -10.76 -15.16
C ASP A 328 42.12 -10.71 -16.67
N ASN A 329 41.29 -9.92 -17.35
CA ASN A 329 41.38 -9.68 -18.80
C ASN A 329 41.30 -10.96 -19.64
N THR A 330 40.52 -11.96 -19.21
CA THR A 330 40.35 -13.23 -19.94
C THR A 330 38.92 -13.52 -20.32
N VAL A 331 38.73 -14.28 -21.39
CA VAL A 331 37.46 -14.92 -21.75
C VAL A 331 37.61 -16.42 -21.56
N SER A 332 36.84 -16.99 -20.62
CA SER A 332 36.76 -18.43 -20.41
C SER A 332 35.49 -19.00 -21.03
N VAL A 333 35.63 -20.02 -21.86
CA VAL A 333 34.51 -20.76 -22.47
C VAL A 333 34.26 -22.10 -21.77
N GLY A 334 34.78 -22.30 -20.57
CA GLY A 334 34.73 -23.57 -19.83
C GLY A 334 35.36 -23.45 -18.45
N ASN A 335 35.88 -24.56 -17.93
CA ASN A 335 36.55 -24.65 -16.65
C ASN A 335 37.61 -25.78 -16.66
N SER A 336 38.15 -26.14 -15.50
CA SER A 336 39.20 -27.16 -15.35
C SER A 336 38.79 -28.57 -15.79
N SER A 337 37.51 -28.91 -15.80
CA SER A 337 36.98 -30.23 -16.24
C SER A 337 36.26 -30.14 -17.58
N LEU A 338 35.53 -29.06 -17.85
CA LEU A 338 34.74 -28.82 -19.06
C LEU A 338 35.44 -27.86 -20.02
N LYS A 339 35.74 -28.29 -21.25
CA LYS A 339 36.26 -27.41 -22.31
C LYS A 339 35.31 -27.43 -23.49
N ARG A 340 35.15 -26.28 -24.14
CA ARG A 340 34.31 -26.15 -25.34
C ARG A 340 35.18 -25.96 -26.56
N LYS A 341 34.72 -26.50 -27.69
CA LYS A 341 35.28 -26.14 -28.99
C LYS A 341 34.76 -24.75 -29.37
N ILE A 342 35.64 -23.91 -29.88
CA ILE A 342 35.27 -22.67 -30.56
C ILE A 342 35.18 -23.03 -32.05
N VAL A 343 33.97 -23.04 -32.60
CA VAL A 343 33.68 -23.47 -33.98
C VAL A 343 33.23 -22.28 -34.83
N ASN A 344 33.21 -22.46 -36.16
CA ASN A 344 32.86 -21.42 -37.13
C ASN A 344 33.81 -20.19 -37.09
N VAL A 345 35.08 -20.44 -36.77
CA VAL A 345 36.13 -19.40 -36.73
C VAL A 345 36.73 -19.23 -38.13
N LYS A 346 36.55 -18.04 -38.72
CA LYS A 346 37.20 -17.67 -39.98
C LYS A 346 38.73 -17.66 -39.81
N ASN A 347 39.47 -17.86 -40.90
CA ASN A 347 40.93 -17.75 -40.88
C ASN A 347 41.35 -16.38 -40.35
N GLY A 348 42.21 -16.36 -39.32
CA GLY A 348 42.84 -15.15 -38.82
C GLY A 348 43.94 -14.64 -39.75
N ALA A 349 44.29 -13.35 -39.69
CA ALA A 349 45.44 -12.84 -40.42
C ALA A 349 46.75 -13.44 -39.88
N ILE A 350 47.62 -13.92 -40.76
CA ILE A 350 48.95 -14.44 -40.40
C ILE A 350 49.98 -13.36 -40.70
N LYS A 351 50.18 -12.45 -39.74
CA LYS A 351 51.14 -11.34 -39.79
C LYS A 351 51.64 -11.02 -38.38
N SER A 352 52.75 -10.28 -38.28
CA SER A 352 53.48 -10.05 -37.01
C SER A 352 52.72 -9.22 -35.98
N ASP A 353 51.72 -8.45 -36.38
CA ASP A 353 50.88 -7.57 -35.57
C ASP A 353 49.42 -8.07 -35.48
N SER A 354 49.17 -9.36 -35.78
CA SER A 354 47.82 -9.95 -35.72
C SER A 354 47.44 -10.40 -34.32
N TYR A 355 46.20 -10.11 -33.92
CA TYR A 355 45.57 -10.59 -32.68
C TYR A 355 44.41 -11.56 -32.95
N ASP A 356 44.26 -12.02 -34.19
CA ASP A 356 43.18 -12.92 -34.58
C ASP A 356 43.41 -14.34 -34.05
N ALA A 357 42.33 -15.05 -33.73
CA ALA A 357 42.39 -16.48 -33.47
C ALA A 357 42.75 -17.26 -34.75
N ILE A 358 43.69 -18.21 -34.63
CA ILE A 358 44.05 -19.14 -35.72
C ILE A 358 43.18 -20.39 -35.62
N ASN A 359 42.57 -20.79 -36.74
CA ASN A 359 41.75 -22.00 -36.79
C ASN A 359 42.55 -23.24 -37.21
N GLY A 360 41.90 -24.41 -37.18
CA GLY A 360 42.54 -25.69 -37.50
C GLY A 360 43.05 -25.81 -38.94
N SER A 361 42.38 -25.19 -39.93
CA SER A 361 42.80 -25.30 -41.33
C SER A 361 44.10 -24.51 -41.61
N GLN A 362 44.30 -23.39 -40.92
CA GLN A 362 45.54 -22.62 -40.99
C GLN A 362 46.72 -23.37 -40.35
N LEU A 363 46.53 -23.96 -39.17
CA LEU A 363 47.57 -24.77 -38.53
C LEU A 363 47.90 -26.02 -39.36
N TYR A 364 46.88 -26.66 -39.93
CA TYR A 364 47.06 -27.80 -40.84
C TYR A 364 47.88 -27.43 -42.08
N ALA A 365 47.59 -26.30 -42.73
CA ALA A 365 48.33 -25.83 -43.91
C ALA A 365 49.82 -25.58 -43.61
N ILE A 366 50.16 -25.06 -42.42
CA ILE A 366 51.54 -24.89 -41.98
C ILE A 366 52.21 -26.25 -41.77
N SER A 367 51.54 -27.17 -41.06
CA SER A 367 52.05 -28.52 -40.79
C SER A 367 52.35 -29.29 -42.09
N ASP A 368 51.41 -29.25 -43.05
CA ASP A 368 51.56 -29.87 -44.37
C ASP A 368 52.73 -29.24 -45.16
N SER A 369 52.88 -27.91 -45.12
CA SER A 369 54.01 -27.20 -45.76
C SER A 369 55.37 -27.61 -45.19
N VAL A 370 55.47 -27.74 -43.86
CA VAL A 370 56.71 -28.16 -43.18
C VAL A 370 57.03 -29.62 -43.49
N ALA A 371 56.05 -30.52 -43.41
CA ALA A 371 56.23 -31.93 -43.74
C ALA A 371 56.74 -32.13 -45.17
N LYS A 372 56.17 -31.41 -46.15
CA LYS A 372 56.64 -31.43 -47.55
C LYS A 372 58.07 -30.92 -47.72
N LYS A 373 58.47 -29.87 -46.98
CA LYS A 373 59.86 -29.37 -47.01
C LYS A 373 60.86 -30.36 -46.37
N ALA A 374 60.48 -31.01 -45.28
CA ALA A 374 61.31 -32.02 -44.62
C ALA A 374 61.56 -33.22 -45.55
N TRP A 375 60.51 -33.71 -46.22
CA TRP A 375 60.62 -34.77 -47.21
C TRP A 375 61.61 -34.44 -48.34
N ARG A 376 61.53 -33.23 -48.89
CA ARG A 376 62.42 -32.77 -49.98
C ARG A 376 63.90 -32.68 -49.56
N ARG A 377 64.19 -32.41 -48.29
CA ARG A 377 65.56 -32.38 -47.74
C ARG A 377 66.11 -33.78 -47.43
N GLY A 378 65.25 -34.75 -47.13
CA GLY A 378 65.64 -36.16 -46.95
C GLY A 378 66.03 -36.83 -48.26
N CYS A 379 65.26 -36.60 -49.34
CA CYS A 379 65.55 -37.18 -50.66
C CYS A 379 66.75 -36.59 -51.40
N SER A 380 67.23 -35.40 -51.02
CA SER A 380 68.40 -34.74 -51.66
C SER A 380 69.74 -35.13 -51.01
N ARG A 381 69.72 -36.08 -50.07
CA ARG A 381 70.90 -36.63 -49.38
C ARG A 381 71.24 -38.08 -49.79
N CYS A 382 70.58 -38.62 -50.82
CA CYS A 382 70.85 -39.95 -51.38
C CYS A 382 71.62 -39.86 -52.69
#